data_AF-A0A6J1QV50-F1
#
_entry.id   AF-A0A6J1QV50-F1
#
_cell.length_a   1.000
_cell.length_b   1.000
_cell.length_c   1.000
_cell.angle_alpha   90.00
_cell.angle_beta   90.00
_cell.angle_gamma   90.00
#
_symmetry.space_group_name_H-M   'P 1'
#
loop_
_entity.id
_entity.type
_entity.pdbx_description
1 polymer ?
#
loop_
_entity_poly.entity_id
_entity_poly.type
_entity_poly.pdbx_seq_one_letter_code
_entity_poly.pdbx_strand_id
1 'polypeptide(L)'
;MINHRLEAYRTYQRFQRIVLIICGCWYMPTKSGKIRYYWSVCVLLGLFMYVTLCLHISYIHRHNLVLMMKYIGVGTSAVGAILKVGTFLLNRRSLIKYHRTLNDLFEEELARNEKTRTIMLSFLPTMCILAYTYSAILLTLVLTSVVSTYLVIIRGLCHLRLTTNYTLPITRGYGQLWPVSNNFLYHFHLLFETIVPSLSSTTAASVECAFGFYVYQFASTMHAMTFRLTNPLPTEKFSDVLKTCVEKHQKLMQCRDTLEHNYGPLVFWHIVSNAVLLCSLIYEAMSFSSFNVKKLTEFMTFALIKLLQSFMYSWYGTVLTNASEDFRKGIYF
;
A
#
# COMPACT_ATOMS: atom_id res chain seq x y z
N MET A 1 -11.26 15.21 -23.94
CA MET A 1 -11.20 15.00 -22.47
C MET A 1 -11.27 13.52 -22.07
N ILE A 2 -12.13 12.70 -22.69
CA ILE A 2 -12.35 11.29 -22.27
C ILE A 2 -11.15 10.37 -22.59
N ASN A 3 -10.51 10.54 -23.74
CA ASN A 3 -9.30 9.77 -24.10
C ASN A 3 -8.16 9.98 -23.09
N HIS A 4 -7.99 11.20 -22.58
CA HIS A 4 -6.99 11.50 -21.55
C HIS A 4 -7.29 10.79 -20.22
N ARG A 5 -8.55 10.67 -19.82
CA ARG A 5 -8.93 9.93 -18.59
C ARG A 5 -8.76 8.43 -18.74
N LEU A 6 -9.03 7.89 -19.92
CA LEU A 6 -8.79 6.48 -20.23
C LEU A 6 -7.28 6.17 -20.22
N GLU A 7 -6.46 7.06 -20.77
CA GLU A 7 -5.01 6.95 -20.70
C GLU A 7 -4.50 7.01 -19.25
N ALA A 8 -5.02 7.95 -18.45
CA ALA A 8 -4.71 8.04 -17.02
C ALA A 8 -5.04 6.75 -16.27
N TYR A 9 -6.18 6.10 -16.59
CA TYR A 9 -6.56 4.80 -16.02
C TYR A 9 -5.54 3.72 -16.37
N ARG A 10 -5.16 3.60 -17.64
CA ARG A 10 -4.16 2.61 -18.10
C ARG A 10 -2.79 2.87 -17.47
N THR A 11 -2.40 4.12 -17.34
CA THR A 11 -1.15 4.51 -16.66
C THR A 11 -1.17 4.14 -15.19
N TYR A 12 -2.27 4.41 -14.49
CA TYR A 12 -2.43 4.03 -13.08
C TYR A 12 -2.40 2.51 -12.90
N GLN A 13 -3.08 1.75 -13.75
CA GLN A 13 -3.05 0.29 -13.75
C GLN A 13 -1.63 -0.26 -13.96
N ARG A 14 -0.86 0.33 -14.87
CA ARG A 14 0.56 -0.03 -15.10
C ARG A 14 1.43 0.31 -13.90
N PHE A 15 1.25 1.49 -13.32
CA PHE A 15 1.95 1.91 -12.10
C PHE A 15 1.72 0.90 -10.96
N GLN A 16 0.47 0.58 -10.65
CA GLN A 16 0.13 -0.40 -9.60
C GLN A 16 0.79 -1.76 -9.85
N ARG A 17 0.76 -2.22 -11.11
CA ARG A 17 1.43 -3.47 -11.50
C ARG A 17 2.93 -3.43 -11.26
N ILE A 18 3.62 -2.37 -11.66
CA ILE A 18 5.08 -2.25 -11.50
C ILE A 18 5.45 -2.26 -10.02
N VAL A 19 4.76 -1.46 -9.20
CA VAL A 19 5.07 -1.37 -7.76
C VAL A 19 4.80 -2.70 -7.05
N LEU A 20 3.69 -3.39 -7.35
CA LEU A 20 3.41 -4.73 -6.81
C LEU A 20 4.46 -5.78 -7.21
N ILE A 21 5.05 -5.67 -8.41
CA ILE A 21 6.14 -6.55 -8.85
C ILE A 21 7.39 -6.30 -8.00
N ILE A 22 7.78 -5.04 -7.83
CA ILE A 22 8.96 -4.66 -7.04
C ILE A 22 8.85 -5.19 -5.61
N CYS A 23 7.67 -5.07 -5.00
CA CYS A 23 7.41 -5.52 -3.63
C CYS A 23 7.20 -7.02 -3.46
N GLY A 24 7.26 -7.82 -4.54
CA GLY A 24 6.99 -9.25 -4.44
C GLY A 24 5.53 -9.60 -4.19
N CYS A 25 4.59 -8.66 -4.37
CA CYS A 25 3.15 -8.88 -4.23
C CYS A 25 2.45 -9.16 -5.58
N TRP A 26 3.19 -9.37 -6.66
CA TRP A 26 2.56 -9.57 -7.97
C TRP A 26 1.99 -10.98 -8.15
N TYR A 27 0.66 -11.07 -8.14
CA TYR A 27 -0.06 -12.35 -8.19
C TYR A 27 -0.30 -12.87 -9.62
N MET A 28 -0.38 -12.04 -10.67
CA MET A 28 -0.72 -12.54 -12.01
C MET A 28 0.40 -13.34 -12.68
N PRO A 29 0.08 -14.40 -13.45
CA PRO A 29 1.05 -15.13 -14.25
C PRO A 29 1.61 -14.24 -15.35
N THR A 30 2.86 -14.48 -15.68
CA THR A 30 3.65 -13.73 -16.67
C THR A 30 4.65 -14.69 -17.31
N LYS A 31 5.25 -14.33 -18.44
CA LYS A 31 6.23 -15.18 -19.14
C LYS A 31 7.40 -15.65 -18.25
N SER A 32 7.70 -14.93 -17.16
CA SER A 32 8.71 -15.26 -16.15
C SER A 32 8.07 -15.70 -14.81
N GLY A 33 7.14 -16.66 -14.87
CA GLY A 33 6.29 -17.04 -13.74
C GLY A 33 7.02 -17.64 -12.53
N LYS A 34 8.11 -18.40 -12.77
CA LYS A 34 8.91 -19.06 -11.72
C LYS A 34 9.80 -18.07 -10.96
N ILE A 35 10.50 -17.18 -11.67
CA ILE A 35 11.43 -16.20 -11.07
C ILE A 35 10.70 -15.25 -10.12
N ARG A 36 9.50 -14.81 -10.49
CA ARG A 36 8.68 -13.93 -9.64
C ARG A 36 8.20 -14.59 -8.34
N TYR A 37 7.93 -15.90 -8.37
CA TYR A 37 7.55 -16.63 -7.16
C TYR A 37 8.72 -16.67 -6.17
N TYR A 38 9.93 -16.94 -6.65
CA TYR A 38 11.14 -16.85 -5.84
C TYR A 38 11.39 -15.44 -5.31
N TRP A 39 11.12 -14.40 -6.12
CA TRP A 39 11.25 -13.01 -5.66
C TRP A 39 10.39 -12.70 -4.44
N SER A 40 9.11 -13.11 -4.44
CA SER A 40 8.23 -12.94 -3.29
C SER A 40 8.75 -13.63 -2.03
N VAL A 41 9.34 -14.83 -2.17
CA VAL A 41 9.97 -15.55 -1.06
C VAL A 41 11.23 -14.81 -0.55
N CYS A 42 12.06 -14.28 -1.45
CA CYS A 42 13.23 -13.47 -1.07
C CYS A 42 12.82 -12.22 -0.29
N VAL A 43 11.77 -11.50 -0.74
CA VAL A 43 11.24 -10.33 -0.02
C VAL A 43 10.74 -10.72 1.36
N LEU A 44 9.99 -11.83 1.47
CA LEU A 44 9.47 -12.34 2.74
C LEU A 44 10.61 -12.65 3.74
N LEU A 45 11.66 -13.34 3.29
CA LEU A 45 12.84 -13.64 4.10
C LEU A 45 13.55 -12.35 4.56
N GLY A 46 13.71 -11.38 3.66
CA GLY A 46 14.26 -10.06 4.01
C GLY A 46 13.44 -9.35 5.10
N LEU A 47 12.11 -9.38 4.99
CA LEU A 47 11.21 -8.80 5.99
C LEU A 47 11.29 -9.52 7.35
N PHE A 48 11.43 -10.85 7.39
CA PHE A 48 11.67 -11.58 8.63
C PHE A 48 12.98 -11.14 9.30
N MET A 49 14.06 -11.04 8.53
CA MET A 49 15.35 -10.54 9.03
C MET A 49 15.25 -9.10 9.54
N TYR A 50 14.38 -8.29 8.94
CA TYR A 50 14.15 -6.93 9.42
C TYR A 50 13.39 -6.88 10.74
N VAL A 51 12.37 -7.72 10.92
CA VAL A 51 11.66 -7.83 12.19
C VAL A 51 12.61 -8.29 13.30
N THR A 52 13.44 -9.30 13.06
CA THR A 52 14.42 -9.77 14.06
C THR A 52 15.41 -8.68 14.43
N LEU A 53 15.88 -7.90 13.45
CA LEU A 53 16.73 -6.73 13.69
C LEU A 53 16.02 -5.68 14.56
N CYS A 54 14.78 -5.31 14.24
CA CYS A 54 14.02 -4.34 15.03
C CYS A 54 13.83 -4.82 16.48
N LEU A 55 13.46 -6.08 16.68
CA LEU A 55 13.29 -6.66 18.02
C LEU A 55 14.60 -6.68 18.81
N HIS A 56 15.71 -7.00 18.16
CA HIS A 56 17.03 -6.98 18.78
C HIS A 56 17.42 -5.57 19.23
N ILE A 57 17.23 -4.56 18.38
CA ILE A 57 17.51 -3.15 18.73
C ILE A 57 16.59 -2.68 19.87
N SER A 58 15.31 -3.07 19.85
CA SER A 58 14.38 -2.81 20.96
C SER A 58 14.89 -3.40 22.27
N TYR A 59 15.42 -4.63 22.25
CA TYR A 59 15.98 -5.27 23.43
C TYR A 59 17.24 -4.56 23.97
N ILE A 60 18.13 -4.10 23.08
CA ILE A 60 19.30 -3.29 23.46
C ILE A 60 18.86 -1.99 24.14
N HIS A 61 17.85 -1.33 23.58
CA HIS A 61 17.33 -0.05 24.08
C HIS A 61 16.23 -0.21 25.15
N ARG A 62 16.09 -1.38 25.80
CA ARG A 62 15.05 -1.64 26.81
C ARG A 62 15.00 -0.64 27.96
N HIS A 63 16.13 0.01 28.27
CA HIS A 63 16.24 1.03 29.32
C HIS A 63 15.79 2.43 28.86
N ASN A 64 15.67 2.65 27.54
CA ASN A 64 15.15 3.87 26.95
C ASN A 64 13.80 3.57 26.27
N LEU A 65 12.72 3.72 27.03
CA LEU A 65 11.36 3.36 26.61
C LEU A 65 10.97 4.00 25.26
N VAL A 66 11.36 5.26 25.03
CA VAL A 66 11.04 6.00 23.79
C VAL A 66 11.68 5.31 22.58
N LEU A 67 12.98 5.01 22.65
CA LEU A 67 13.68 4.32 21.56
C LEU A 67 13.16 2.88 21.39
N MET A 68 12.93 2.17 22.50
CA MET A 68 12.38 0.81 22.47
C MET A 68 11.03 0.76 21.73
N MET A 69 10.09 1.64 22.09
CA MET A 69 8.75 1.70 21.51
C MET A 69 8.80 2.12 20.03
N LYS A 70 9.72 3.01 19.64
CA LYS A 70 9.94 3.36 18.23
C LYS A 70 10.29 2.13 17.40
N TYR A 71 11.26 1.32 17.84
CA TYR A 71 11.67 0.11 17.11
C TYR A 71 10.63 -1.01 17.17
N ILE A 72 9.86 -1.13 18.26
CA ILE A 72 8.68 -2.02 18.32
C ILE A 72 7.67 -1.59 17.25
N GLY A 73 7.40 -0.28 17.14
CA GLY A 73 6.47 0.26 16.15
C GLY A 73 6.88 0.01 14.70
N VAL A 74 8.17 0.15 14.41
CA VAL A 74 8.76 -0.21 13.11
C VAL A 74 8.64 -1.72 12.86
N GLY A 75 8.95 -2.55 13.87
CA GLY A 75 8.79 -4.01 13.80
C GLY A 75 7.35 -4.44 13.54
N THR A 76 6.37 -3.87 14.23
CA THR A 76 4.93 -4.12 14.01
C THR A 76 4.50 -3.74 12.59
N SER A 77 5.05 -2.64 12.04
CA SER A 77 4.80 -2.25 10.65
C SER A 77 5.41 -3.24 9.65
N ALA A 78 6.60 -3.78 9.95
CA ALA A 78 7.24 -4.83 9.15
C ALA A 78 6.48 -6.16 9.21
N VAL A 79 5.94 -6.55 10.36
CA VAL A 79 5.01 -7.70 10.47
C VAL A 79 3.79 -7.48 9.58
N GLY A 80 3.26 -6.25 9.51
CA GLY A 80 2.20 -5.90 8.58
C GLY A 80 2.59 -6.09 7.11
N ALA A 81 3.84 -5.80 6.73
CA ALA A 81 4.35 -6.10 5.39
C ALA A 81 4.47 -7.61 5.12
N ILE A 82 4.90 -8.40 6.11
CA ILE A 82 4.94 -9.87 6.01
C ILE A 82 3.54 -10.43 5.78
N LEU A 83 2.54 -9.98 6.55
CA LEU A 83 1.14 -10.38 6.36
C LEU A 83 0.66 -10.05 4.96
N LYS A 84 0.95 -8.84 4.45
CA LYS A 84 0.60 -8.42 3.10
C LYS A 84 1.20 -9.34 2.02
N VAL A 85 2.53 -9.56 2.05
CA VAL A 85 3.21 -10.44 1.08
C VAL A 85 2.68 -11.87 1.19
N GLY A 86 2.51 -12.37 2.42
CA GLY A 86 2.01 -13.71 2.72
C GLY A 86 0.60 -13.95 2.18
N THR A 87 -0.34 -13.03 2.42
CA THR A 87 -1.71 -13.11 1.89
C THR A 87 -1.70 -13.19 0.35
N PHE A 88 -0.89 -12.35 -0.30
CA PHE A 88 -0.80 -12.34 -1.76
C PHE A 88 -0.19 -13.63 -2.33
N LEU A 89 0.74 -14.25 -1.61
CA LEU A 89 1.34 -15.53 -1.96
C LEU A 89 0.36 -16.71 -1.79
N LEU A 90 -0.28 -16.80 -0.62
CA LEU A 90 -1.18 -17.91 -0.26
C LEU A 90 -2.47 -17.88 -1.08
N ASN A 91 -3.09 -16.70 -1.20
CA ASN A 91 -4.38 -16.53 -1.87
C ASN A 91 -4.24 -16.16 -3.36
N ARG A 92 -3.06 -16.37 -3.95
CA ARG A 92 -2.71 -15.98 -5.32
C ARG A 92 -3.77 -16.39 -6.35
N ARG A 93 -4.24 -17.65 -6.30
CA ARG A 93 -5.25 -18.16 -7.25
C ARG A 93 -6.56 -17.40 -7.13
N SER A 94 -6.99 -17.15 -5.89
CA SER A 94 -8.21 -16.37 -5.60
C SER A 94 -8.08 -14.94 -6.11
N LEU A 95 -6.94 -14.28 -5.85
CA LEU A 95 -6.66 -12.92 -6.33
C LEU A 95 -6.61 -12.82 -7.85
N ILE A 96 -6.08 -13.82 -8.56
CA ILE A 96 -6.12 -13.87 -10.03
C ILE A 96 -7.56 -13.94 -10.53
N LYS A 97 -8.36 -14.86 -9.98
CA LYS A 97 -9.77 -15.02 -10.37
C LYS A 97 -10.53 -13.71 -10.14
N TYR A 98 -10.39 -13.17 -8.93
CA TYR A 98 -10.98 -11.90 -8.51
C TYR A 98 -10.62 -10.74 -9.46
N HIS A 99 -9.32 -10.49 -9.68
CA HIS A 99 -8.88 -9.40 -10.54
C HIS A 99 -9.41 -9.55 -11.98
N ARG A 100 -9.41 -10.76 -12.53
CA ARG A 100 -9.96 -11.02 -13.87
C ARG A 100 -11.45 -10.73 -13.90
N THR A 101 -12.23 -11.34 -13.01
CA THR A 101 -13.69 -11.16 -12.98
C THR A 101 -14.08 -9.69 -12.82
N LEU A 102 -13.44 -8.96 -11.89
CA LEU A 102 -13.73 -7.55 -11.68
C LEU A 102 -13.30 -6.67 -12.86
N ASN A 103 -12.11 -6.92 -13.41
CA ASN A 103 -11.61 -6.18 -14.55
C ASN A 103 -12.47 -6.43 -15.80
N ASP A 104 -12.91 -7.67 -16.05
CA ASP A 104 -13.77 -8.00 -17.18
C ASP A 104 -15.13 -7.29 -17.06
N LEU A 105 -15.74 -7.27 -15.87
CA LEU A 105 -16.97 -6.51 -15.61
C LEU A 105 -16.80 -5.01 -15.82
N PHE A 106 -15.66 -4.46 -15.38
CA PHE A 106 -15.34 -3.04 -15.55
C PHE A 106 -15.13 -2.68 -17.02
N GLU A 107 -14.32 -3.45 -17.75
CA GLU A 107 -14.03 -3.21 -19.16
C GLU A 107 -15.28 -3.35 -20.05
N GLU A 108 -16.17 -4.29 -19.72
CA GLU A 108 -17.44 -4.47 -20.42
C GLU A 108 -18.33 -3.22 -20.33
N GLU A 109 -18.44 -2.61 -19.14
CA GLU A 109 -19.19 -1.35 -18.97
C GLU A 109 -18.47 -0.15 -19.59
N LEU A 110 -17.13 -0.15 -19.54
CA LEU A 110 -16.29 0.91 -20.10
C LEU A 110 -16.40 0.98 -21.64
N ALA A 111 -16.54 -0.16 -22.31
CA ALA A 111 -16.61 -0.27 -23.77
C ALA A 111 -17.98 0.09 -24.36
N ARG A 112 -19.04 0.17 -23.54
CA ARG A 112 -20.42 0.22 -24.01
C ARG A 112 -20.85 1.58 -24.56
N ASN A 113 -20.74 2.64 -23.75
CA ASN A 113 -21.23 3.97 -24.10
C ASN A 113 -20.28 5.05 -23.57
N GLU A 114 -20.13 6.13 -24.33
CA GLU A 114 -19.33 7.29 -23.95
C GLU A 114 -19.84 7.98 -22.68
N LYS A 115 -21.16 8.06 -22.48
CA LYS A 115 -21.74 8.62 -21.25
C LYS A 115 -21.39 7.77 -20.02
N THR A 116 -21.60 6.46 -20.11
CA THR A 116 -21.22 5.50 -19.05
C THR A 116 -19.73 5.56 -18.75
N ARG A 117 -18.89 5.57 -19.78
CA ARG A 117 -17.44 5.72 -19.66
C ARG A 117 -17.04 7.00 -18.93
N THR A 118 -17.72 8.12 -19.22
CA THR A 118 -17.48 9.40 -18.55
C THR A 118 -17.81 9.34 -17.06
N ILE A 119 -18.94 8.72 -16.70
CA ILE A 119 -19.37 8.53 -15.31
C ILE A 119 -18.35 7.65 -14.57
N MET A 120 -17.99 6.49 -15.14
CA MET A 120 -17.02 5.57 -14.53
C MET A 120 -15.65 6.20 -14.28
N LEU A 121 -15.16 7.01 -15.23
CA LEU A 121 -13.86 7.66 -15.17
C LEU A 121 -13.87 9.00 -14.40
N SER A 122 -15.04 9.51 -14.00
CA SER A 122 -15.17 10.79 -13.31
C SER A 122 -14.48 10.80 -11.94
N PHE A 123 -14.51 9.65 -11.27
CA PHE A 123 -13.99 9.48 -9.91
C PHE A 123 -12.51 9.06 -9.87
N LEU A 124 -11.93 8.67 -11.01
CA LEU A 124 -10.55 8.23 -11.14
C LEU A 124 -9.52 9.27 -10.64
N PRO A 125 -9.63 10.58 -10.95
CA PRO A 125 -8.63 11.57 -10.53
C PRO A 125 -8.45 11.62 -9.02
N THR A 126 -9.56 11.58 -8.26
CA THR A 126 -9.54 11.60 -6.79
C THR A 126 -8.78 10.41 -6.23
N MET A 127 -9.03 9.21 -6.79
CA MET A 127 -8.34 7.98 -6.40
C MET A 127 -6.84 8.03 -6.72
N CYS A 128 -6.47 8.52 -7.92
CA CYS A 128 -5.08 8.69 -8.31
C CYS A 128 -4.34 9.71 -7.44
N ILE A 129 -4.97 10.86 -7.14
CA ILE A 129 -4.37 11.90 -6.28
C ILE A 129 -4.06 11.33 -4.90
N LEU A 130 -5.02 10.62 -4.29
CA LEU A 130 -4.82 10.01 -2.98
C LEU A 130 -3.68 8.99 -3.00
N ALA A 131 -3.68 8.08 -3.98
CA ALA A 131 -2.67 7.03 -4.11
C ALA A 131 -1.25 7.59 -4.37
N TYR A 132 -1.12 8.56 -5.28
CA TYR A 132 0.17 9.18 -5.59
C TYR A 132 0.68 10.04 -4.44
N THR A 133 -0.20 10.78 -3.76
CA THR A 133 0.17 11.57 -2.59
C THR A 133 0.68 10.68 -1.47
N TYR A 134 -0.04 9.60 -1.16
CA TYR A 134 0.38 8.63 -0.14
C TYR A 134 1.73 7.98 -0.49
N SER A 135 1.90 7.55 -1.74
CA SER A 135 3.15 6.96 -2.22
C SER A 135 4.31 7.95 -2.17
N ALA A 136 4.08 9.21 -2.53
CA ALA A 136 5.10 10.27 -2.50
C ALA A 136 5.53 10.62 -1.06
N ILE A 137 4.59 10.66 -0.11
CA ILE A 137 4.89 10.88 1.32
C ILE A 137 5.80 9.75 1.84
N LEU A 138 5.46 8.49 1.57
CA LEU A 138 6.26 7.35 2.00
C LEU A 138 7.64 7.33 1.34
N LEU A 139 7.71 7.63 0.04
CA LEU A 139 9.00 7.73 -0.67
C LEU A 139 9.87 8.83 -0.07
N THR A 140 9.29 9.99 0.22
CA THR A 140 10.01 11.12 0.83
C THR A 140 10.56 10.73 2.20
N LEU A 141 9.76 10.04 3.03
CA LEU A 141 10.20 9.56 4.34
C LEU A 141 11.41 8.61 4.23
N VAL A 142 11.36 7.66 3.29
CA VAL A 142 12.48 6.74 3.02
C VAL A 142 13.72 7.52 2.59
N LEU A 143 13.59 8.44 1.63
CA LEU A 143 14.70 9.25 1.15
C LEU A 143 15.33 10.07 2.27
N THR A 144 14.53 10.79 3.07
CA THR A 144 15.04 11.58 4.20
C THR A 144 15.79 10.73 5.22
N SER A 145 15.39 9.47 5.42
CA SER A 145 16.08 8.57 6.35
C SER A 145 17.48 8.13 5.91
N VAL A 146 17.76 8.13 4.59
CA VAL A 146 19.02 7.64 4.03
C VAL A 146 19.94 8.73 3.48
N VAL A 147 19.40 9.91 3.15
CA VAL A 147 20.12 11.01 2.48
C VAL A 147 21.41 11.40 3.21
N SER A 148 21.39 11.55 4.54
CA SER A 148 22.60 11.97 5.26
C SER A 148 23.75 10.98 5.10
N THR A 149 23.45 9.69 5.11
CA THR A 149 24.43 8.61 5.01
C THR A 149 25.04 8.57 3.60
N TYR A 150 24.22 8.68 2.56
CA TYR A 150 24.71 8.72 1.18
C TYR A 150 25.49 9.99 0.83
N LEU A 151 25.12 11.15 1.39
CA LEU A 151 25.88 12.40 1.18
C LEU A 151 27.32 12.30 1.70
N VAL A 152 27.53 11.66 2.87
CA VAL A 152 28.88 11.43 3.41
C VAL A 152 29.71 10.53 2.49
N ILE A 153 29.10 9.48 1.94
CA ILE A 153 29.77 8.56 1.00
C ILE A 153 30.13 9.27 -0.30
N ILE A 154 29.19 10.01 -0.90
CA ILE A 154 29.43 10.77 -2.13
C ILE A 154 30.56 11.77 -1.93
N ARG A 155 30.56 12.52 -0.83
CA ARG A 155 31.65 13.45 -0.50
C ARG A 155 32.99 12.73 -0.36
N GLY A 156 33.01 11.56 0.28
CA GLY A 156 34.21 10.72 0.36
C GLY A 156 34.73 10.29 -1.01
N LEU A 157 33.84 9.83 -1.89
CA LEU A 157 34.17 9.43 -3.26
C LEU A 157 34.67 10.59 -4.11
N CYS A 158 34.11 11.81 -3.96
CA CYS A 158 34.63 13.02 -4.60
C CYS A 158 36.06 13.35 -4.19
N HIS A 159 36.47 12.95 -2.98
CA HIS A 159 37.85 13.05 -2.50
C HIS A 159 38.66 11.77 -2.72
N LEU A 160 38.19 10.85 -3.58
CA LEU A 160 38.83 9.56 -3.91
C LEU A 160 39.10 8.67 -2.68
N ARG A 161 38.28 8.79 -1.64
CA ARG A 161 38.38 8.00 -0.40
C ARG A 161 37.10 7.21 -0.15
N LEU A 162 37.24 5.89 0.00
CA LEU A 162 36.14 5.07 0.49
C LEU A 162 36.06 5.22 2.02
N THR A 163 35.14 6.08 2.47
CA THR A 163 34.93 6.33 3.91
C THR A 163 33.90 5.37 4.48
N THR A 164 34.21 4.80 5.65
CA THR A 164 33.26 4.07 6.50
C THR A 164 32.77 4.92 7.68
N ASN A 165 33.16 6.21 7.74
CA ASN A 165 32.79 7.13 8.80
C ASN A 165 31.39 7.74 8.57
N TYR A 166 30.39 6.89 8.33
CA TYR A 166 28.99 7.29 8.21
C TYR A 166 28.14 6.48 9.18
N THR A 167 27.06 7.06 9.69
CA THR A 167 26.15 6.35 10.59
C THR A 167 25.13 5.55 9.79
N LEU A 168 24.93 4.28 10.14
CA LEU A 168 23.90 3.45 9.53
C LEU A 168 22.49 3.97 9.87
N PRO A 169 21.54 3.98 8.90
CA PRO A 169 20.25 4.62 9.08
C PRO A 169 19.41 4.07 10.24
N ILE A 170 19.49 2.76 10.49
CA ILE A 170 18.65 2.08 11.48
C ILE A 170 19.43 1.71 12.73
N THR A 171 20.52 0.96 12.58
CA THR A 171 21.29 0.42 13.70
C THR A 171 22.20 1.45 14.36
N ARG A 172 22.51 2.54 13.67
CA ARG A 172 23.44 3.60 14.10
C ARG A 172 24.81 3.08 14.58
N GLY A 173 25.19 1.86 14.17
CA GLY A 173 26.44 1.20 14.58
C GLY A 173 26.41 0.44 15.91
N TYR A 174 25.26 0.40 16.62
CA TYR A 174 25.14 -0.25 17.95
C TYR A 174 24.11 -1.39 18.01
N GLY A 175 23.63 -1.87 16.86
CA GLY A 175 22.46 -2.75 16.78
C GLY A 175 22.61 -3.98 15.88
N GLN A 176 23.81 -4.29 15.40
CA GLN A 176 24.03 -5.50 14.62
C GLN A 176 24.14 -6.75 15.50
N LEU A 177 23.60 -7.86 14.98
CA LEU A 177 23.75 -9.21 15.53
C LEU A 177 25.22 -9.70 15.56
N TRP A 178 26.12 -9.03 14.83
CA TRP A 178 27.51 -9.42 14.65
C TRP A 178 28.42 -8.17 14.73
N PRO A 179 29.66 -8.29 15.23
CA PRO A 179 30.60 -7.18 15.25
C PRO A 179 30.91 -6.73 13.82
N VAL A 180 30.57 -5.48 13.54
CA VAL A 180 30.77 -4.88 12.23
C VAL A 180 32.26 -4.57 12.04
N SER A 181 32.91 -5.28 11.11
CA SER A 181 34.26 -4.90 10.69
C SER A 181 34.21 -3.58 9.91
N ASN A 182 35.20 -2.70 10.10
CA ASN A 182 35.37 -1.42 9.38
C ASN A 182 35.76 -1.59 7.88
N ASN A 183 35.36 -2.70 7.25
CA ASN A 183 35.74 -3.09 5.89
C ASN A 183 34.51 -3.04 4.95
N PHE A 184 34.64 -3.61 3.75
CA PHE A 184 33.59 -3.68 2.72
C PHE A 184 32.22 -4.19 3.22
N LEU A 185 32.23 -5.06 4.24
CA LEU A 185 31.02 -5.55 4.91
C LEU A 185 30.12 -4.42 5.45
N TYR A 186 30.69 -3.26 5.81
CA TYR A 186 29.92 -2.10 6.27
C TYR A 186 29.00 -1.55 5.18
N HIS A 187 29.46 -1.51 3.93
CA HIS A 187 28.65 -1.09 2.79
C HIS A 187 27.54 -2.10 2.46
N PHE A 188 27.78 -3.39 2.69
CA PHE A 188 26.74 -4.41 2.53
C PHE A 188 25.63 -4.24 3.58
N HIS A 189 25.99 -3.97 4.84
CA HIS A 189 25.01 -3.63 5.88
C HIS A 189 24.23 -2.36 5.56
N LEU A 190 24.87 -1.34 5.00
CA LEU A 190 24.18 -0.13 4.53
C LEU A 190 23.16 -0.46 3.42
N LEU A 191 23.55 -1.25 2.43
CA LEU A 191 22.61 -1.66 1.36
C LEU A 191 21.44 -2.44 1.93
N PHE A 192 21.68 -3.36 2.87
CA PHE A 192 20.62 -4.11 3.53
C PHE A 192 19.68 -3.20 4.33
N GLU A 193 20.21 -2.31 5.17
CA GLU A 193 19.44 -1.35 5.96
C GLU A 193 18.73 -0.29 5.11
N THR A 194 19.15 -0.07 3.86
CA THR A 194 18.41 0.79 2.93
C THR A 194 17.33 0.01 2.20
N ILE A 195 17.66 -1.16 1.62
CA ILE A 195 16.77 -1.91 0.74
C ILE A 195 15.57 -2.46 1.49
N VAL A 196 15.78 -3.07 2.65
CA VAL A 196 14.71 -3.82 3.32
C VAL A 196 13.60 -2.92 3.88
N PRO A 197 13.89 -1.80 4.58
CA PRO A 197 12.85 -0.86 4.99
C PRO A 197 12.17 -0.17 3.81
N SER A 198 12.93 0.13 2.74
CA SER A 198 12.36 0.65 1.49
C SER A 198 11.34 -0.33 0.94
N LEU A 199 11.70 -1.60 0.78
CA LEU A 199 10.78 -2.65 0.34
C LEU A 199 9.58 -2.79 1.28
N SER A 200 9.75 -2.72 2.60
CA SER A 200 8.65 -2.76 3.57
C SER A 200 7.66 -1.60 3.37
N SER A 201 8.17 -0.37 3.22
CA SER A 201 7.32 0.82 3.04
C SER A 201 6.62 0.83 1.67
N THR A 202 7.32 0.46 0.60
CA THR A 202 6.73 0.32 -0.73
C THR A 202 5.70 -0.81 -0.77
N THR A 203 5.93 -1.91 -0.03
CA THR A 203 4.96 -3.00 0.09
C THR A 203 3.66 -2.52 0.72
N ALA A 204 3.74 -1.74 1.80
CA ALA A 204 2.56 -1.13 2.41
C ALA A 204 1.81 -0.28 1.37
N ALA A 205 2.49 0.72 0.79
CA ALA A 205 1.93 1.62 -0.22
C ALA A 205 1.25 0.89 -1.37
N SER A 206 1.94 -0.09 -1.95
CA SER A 206 1.47 -0.83 -3.11
C SER A 206 0.19 -1.60 -2.83
N VAL A 207 0.08 -2.24 -1.66
CA VAL A 207 -1.09 -3.06 -1.32
C VAL A 207 -2.28 -2.17 -0.96
N GLU A 208 -2.04 -1.05 -0.29
CA GLU A 208 -3.07 -0.06 0.03
C GLU A 208 -3.61 0.64 -1.22
N CYS A 209 -2.73 1.03 -2.15
CA CYS A 209 -3.17 1.60 -3.43
C CYS A 209 -3.86 0.56 -4.33
N ALA A 210 -3.43 -0.70 -4.30
CA ALA A 210 -4.11 -1.79 -5.00
C ALA A 210 -5.53 -2.01 -4.45
N PHE A 211 -5.71 -1.96 -3.13
CA PHE A 211 -7.04 -2.00 -2.51
C PHE A 211 -7.92 -0.84 -2.99
N GLY A 212 -7.39 0.39 -2.98
CA GLY A 212 -8.10 1.56 -3.51
C GLY A 212 -8.46 1.44 -5.00
N PHE A 213 -7.59 0.85 -5.82
CA PHE A 213 -7.87 0.58 -7.23
C PHE A 213 -9.03 -0.41 -7.41
N TYR A 214 -9.11 -1.45 -6.57
CA TYR A 214 -10.24 -2.37 -6.61
C TYR A 214 -11.55 -1.73 -6.17
N VAL A 215 -11.51 -0.95 -5.09
CA VAL A 215 -12.68 -0.18 -4.62
C VAL A 215 -13.16 0.77 -5.73
N TYR A 216 -12.23 1.42 -6.42
CA TYR A 216 -12.54 2.24 -7.60
C TYR A 216 -13.27 1.42 -8.68
N GLN A 217 -12.74 0.26 -9.09
CA GLN A 217 -13.39 -0.59 -10.10
C GLN A 217 -14.80 -1.01 -9.65
N PHE A 218 -14.96 -1.42 -8.39
CA PHE A 218 -16.26 -1.76 -7.82
C PHE A 218 -17.27 -0.62 -7.89
N ALA A 219 -16.91 0.54 -7.33
CA ALA A 219 -17.78 1.70 -7.25
C ALA A 219 -18.15 2.21 -8.65
N SER A 220 -17.18 2.29 -9.56
CA SER A 220 -17.41 2.70 -10.94
C SER A 220 -18.33 1.74 -11.69
N THR A 221 -18.18 0.42 -11.52
CA THR A 221 -19.11 -0.55 -12.13
C THR A 221 -20.52 -0.42 -11.54
N MET A 222 -20.66 -0.19 -10.23
CA MET A 222 -21.96 0.06 -9.61
C MET A 222 -22.62 1.33 -10.15
N HIS A 223 -21.89 2.46 -10.22
CA HIS A 223 -22.42 3.69 -10.81
C HIS A 223 -22.81 3.53 -12.29
N ALA A 224 -22.07 2.74 -13.07
CA ALA A 224 -22.45 2.40 -14.43
C ALA A 224 -23.77 1.63 -14.50
N MET A 225 -23.95 0.63 -13.62
CA MET A 225 -25.20 -0.12 -13.54
C MET A 225 -26.38 0.77 -13.08
N THR A 226 -26.17 1.65 -12.09
CA THR A 226 -27.18 2.63 -11.64
C THR A 226 -27.61 3.55 -12.77
N PHE A 227 -26.65 4.08 -13.54
CA PHE A 227 -26.94 4.92 -14.69
C PHE A 227 -27.75 4.17 -15.74
N ARG A 228 -27.43 2.89 -15.99
CA ARG A 228 -28.16 2.06 -16.95
C ARG A 228 -29.60 1.76 -16.52
N LEU A 229 -29.83 1.53 -15.23
CA LEU A 229 -31.19 1.30 -14.71
C LEU A 229 -32.05 2.56 -14.82
N THR A 230 -31.48 3.72 -14.48
CA THR A 230 -32.20 5.01 -14.49
C THR A 230 -32.36 5.62 -15.87
N ASN A 231 -31.50 5.25 -16.82
CA ASN A 231 -31.49 5.79 -18.18
C ASN A 231 -31.34 4.65 -19.21
N PRO A 232 -32.33 3.76 -19.34
CA PRO A 232 -32.29 2.68 -20.32
C PRO A 232 -32.28 3.27 -21.74
N LEU A 233 -31.59 2.60 -22.66
CA LEU A 233 -31.63 2.99 -24.08
C LEU A 233 -33.05 2.74 -24.63
N PRO A 234 -33.55 3.57 -25.57
CA PRO A 234 -34.88 3.40 -26.15
C PRO A 234 -35.11 2.03 -26.80
N THR A 235 -34.03 1.35 -27.18
CA THR A 235 -34.03 0.03 -27.83
C THR A 235 -33.96 -1.14 -26.83
N GLU A 236 -33.67 -0.88 -25.55
CA GLU A 236 -33.50 -1.91 -24.53
C GLU A 236 -34.78 -2.07 -23.70
N LYS A 237 -35.25 -3.31 -23.52
CA LYS A 237 -36.31 -3.59 -22.55
C LYS A 237 -35.74 -3.49 -21.15
N PHE A 238 -36.42 -2.77 -20.26
CA PHE A 238 -36.01 -2.62 -18.86
C PHE A 238 -35.79 -3.98 -18.18
N SER A 239 -36.64 -4.97 -18.44
CA SER A 239 -36.47 -6.34 -17.91
C SER A 239 -35.12 -6.97 -18.27
N ASP A 240 -34.63 -6.75 -19.48
CA ASP A 240 -33.35 -7.31 -19.94
C ASP A 240 -32.17 -6.57 -19.30
N VAL A 241 -32.30 -5.24 -19.13
CA VAL A 241 -31.33 -4.41 -18.40
C VAL A 241 -31.24 -4.85 -16.94
N LEU A 242 -32.39 -5.00 -16.27
CA LEU A 242 -32.48 -5.43 -14.88
C LEU A 242 -31.87 -6.82 -14.69
N LYS A 243 -32.23 -7.79 -15.54
CA LYS A 243 -31.65 -9.14 -15.51
C LYS A 243 -30.12 -9.09 -15.62
N THR A 244 -29.60 -8.33 -16.57
CA THR A 244 -28.15 -8.15 -16.75
C THR A 244 -27.50 -7.51 -15.51
N CYS A 245 -28.13 -6.49 -14.93
CA CYS A 245 -27.63 -5.84 -13.71
C CYS A 245 -27.64 -6.79 -12.50
N VAL A 246 -28.66 -7.64 -12.35
CA VAL A 246 -28.72 -8.66 -11.29
C VAL A 246 -27.59 -9.68 -11.45
N GLU A 247 -27.38 -10.22 -12.66
CA GLU A 247 -26.29 -11.16 -12.93
C GLU A 247 -24.90 -10.55 -12.65
N LYS A 248 -24.70 -9.28 -13.00
CA LYS A 248 -23.45 -8.56 -12.70
C LYS A 248 -23.30 -8.28 -11.21
N HIS A 249 -24.37 -7.87 -10.53
CA HIS A 249 -24.37 -7.64 -9.09
C HIS A 249 -24.00 -8.93 -8.33
N GLN A 250 -24.53 -10.08 -8.73
CA GLN A 250 -24.15 -11.37 -8.14
C GLN A 250 -22.64 -11.67 -8.30
N LYS A 251 -22.06 -11.39 -9.46
CA LYS A 251 -20.61 -11.53 -9.67
C LYS A 251 -19.81 -10.55 -8.81
N LEU A 252 -20.28 -9.31 -8.67
CA LEU A 252 -19.66 -8.32 -7.77
C LEU A 252 -19.71 -8.78 -6.30
N MET A 253 -20.81 -9.38 -5.85
CA MET A 253 -20.91 -9.93 -4.49
C MET A 253 -19.88 -11.04 -4.25
N GLN A 254 -19.68 -11.96 -5.21
CA GLN A 254 -18.62 -12.97 -5.11
C GLN A 254 -17.21 -12.34 -5.05
N CYS A 255 -16.99 -11.27 -5.83
CA CYS A 255 -15.75 -10.51 -5.77
C CYS A 255 -15.57 -9.83 -4.40
N ARG A 256 -16.65 -9.33 -3.78
CA ARG A 256 -16.65 -8.68 -2.46
C ARG A 256 -16.26 -9.67 -1.37
N ASP A 257 -16.79 -10.88 -1.40
CA ASP A 257 -16.42 -11.92 -0.42
C ASP A 257 -14.95 -12.31 -0.55
N THR A 258 -14.43 -12.36 -1.79
CA THR A 258 -13.00 -12.59 -2.02
C THR A 258 -12.15 -11.42 -1.52
N LEU A 259 -12.60 -10.18 -1.73
CA LEU A 259 -11.90 -8.99 -1.26
C LEU A 259 -11.86 -8.95 0.27
N GLU A 260 -12.98 -9.23 0.94
CA GLU A 260 -13.09 -9.30 2.40
C GLU A 260 -12.20 -10.40 2.99
N HIS A 261 -12.20 -11.60 2.41
CA HIS A 261 -11.35 -12.70 2.87
C HIS A 261 -9.84 -12.36 2.79
N ASN A 262 -9.43 -11.62 1.76
CA ASN A 262 -8.02 -11.25 1.56
C ASN A 262 -7.60 -10.02 2.37
N TYR A 263 -8.41 -8.96 2.34
CA TYR A 263 -8.05 -7.67 2.94
C TYR A 263 -8.59 -7.49 4.36
N GLY A 264 -9.61 -8.23 4.78
CA GLY A 264 -10.18 -8.16 6.13
C GLY A 264 -9.13 -8.33 7.23
N PRO A 265 -8.32 -9.42 7.21
CA PRO A 265 -7.23 -9.60 8.18
C PRO A 265 -6.18 -8.49 8.11
N LEU A 266 -5.90 -7.94 6.92
CA LEU A 266 -4.94 -6.85 6.74
C LEU A 266 -5.44 -5.55 7.38
N VAL A 267 -6.73 -5.23 7.17
CA VAL A 267 -7.39 -4.07 7.78
C VAL A 267 -7.47 -4.22 9.30
N PHE A 268 -7.80 -5.42 9.80
CA PHE A 268 -7.83 -5.70 11.23
C PHE A 268 -6.44 -5.50 11.87
N TRP A 269 -5.40 -6.10 11.29
CA TRP A 269 -4.03 -5.88 11.75
C TRP A 269 -3.65 -4.41 11.71
N HIS A 270 -4.09 -3.69 10.69
CA HIS A 270 -3.84 -2.27 10.56
C HIS A 270 -4.45 -1.47 11.72
N ILE A 271 -5.73 -1.70 12.04
CA ILE A 271 -6.42 -1.05 13.17
C ILE A 271 -5.68 -1.30 14.49
N VAL A 272 -5.34 -2.56 14.77
CA VAL A 272 -4.62 -2.93 16.00
C VAL A 272 -3.25 -2.25 16.06
N SER A 273 -2.48 -2.34 14.98
CA SER A 273 -1.14 -1.73 14.93
C SER A 273 -1.18 -0.20 15.06
N ASN A 274 -2.17 0.46 14.46
CA ASN A 274 -2.34 1.90 14.56
C ASN A 274 -2.73 2.32 15.97
N ALA A 275 -3.62 1.60 16.64
CA ALA A 275 -4.00 1.89 18.02
C ALA A 275 -2.77 1.86 18.94
N VAL A 276 -1.99 0.78 18.90
CA VAL A 276 -0.78 0.64 19.73
C VAL A 276 0.24 1.75 19.42
N LEU A 277 0.46 2.05 18.15
CA LEU A 277 1.39 3.09 17.72
C LEU A 277 0.95 4.49 18.15
N LEU A 278 -0.33 4.83 17.98
CA LEU A 278 -0.85 6.13 18.39
C LEU A 278 -0.80 6.30 19.91
N CYS A 279 -1.09 5.27 20.69
CA CYS A 279 -0.92 5.31 22.14
C CYS A 279 0.54 5.56 22.54
N SER A 280 1.48 4.90 21.86
CA SER A 280 2.92 5.07 22.10
C SER A 280 3.39 6.49 21.75
N LEU A 281 2.90 7.03 20.63
CA LEU A 281 3.17 8.38 20.18
C LEU A 281 2.64 9.41 21.19
N ILE A 282 1.40 9.25 21.68
CA ILE A 282 0.83 10.15 22.71
C ILE A 282 1.71 10.14 23.97
N TYR A 283 2.16 8.98 24.42
CA TYR A 283 3.07 8.89 25.56
C TYR A 283 4.39 9.64 25.33
N GLU A 284 5.00 9.48 24.15
CA GLU A 284 6.21 10.21 23.77
C GLU A 284 5.99 11.74 23.78
N ALA A 285 4.84 12.19 23.25
CA ALA A 285 4.48 13.60 23.24
C ALA A 285 4.32 14.19 24.64
N MET A 286 3.71 13.44 25.57
CA MET A 286 3.54 13.85 26.97
C MET A 286 4.86 13.87 27.75
N SER A 287 5.84 13.05 27.35
CA SER A 287 7.15 12.97 27.99
C SER A 287 8.14 14.03 27.51
N PHE A 288 7.75 14.94 26.61
CA PHE A 288 8.63 16.02 26.15
C PHE A 288 8.87 17.06 27.26
N SER A 289 9.98 16.90 27.98
CA SER A 289 10.46 17.87 28.97
C SER A 289 11.05 19.14 28.33
N SER A 290 11.41 19.09 27.04
CA SER A 290 11.86 20.25 26.27
C SER A 290 11.39 20.16 24.81
N PHE A 291 10.94 21.30 24.27
CA PHE A 291 10.49 21.41 22.88
C PHE A 291 11.67 21.27 21.91
N ASN A 292 11.98 20.04 21.52
CA ASN A 292 12.93 19.75 20.46
C ASN A 292 12.18 19.66 19.13
N VAL A 293 12.34 20.67 18.27
CA VAL A 293 11.70 20.76 16.95
C VAL A 293 11.88 19.48 16.14
N LYS A 294 13.07 18.85 16.19
CA LYS A 294 13.33 17.60 15.46
C LYS A 294 12.45 16.45 15.96
N LYS A 295 12.32 16.27 17.28
CA LYS A 295 11.48 15.22 17.85
C LYS A 295 10.01 15.46 17.54
N LEU A 296 9.57 16.71 17.61
CA LEU A 296 8.21 17.10 17.24
C LEU A 296 7.91 16.80 15.77
N THR A 297 8.82 17.15 14.85
CA THR A 297 8.66 16.87 13.42
C THR A 297 8.63 15.36 13.14
N GLU A 298 9.50 14.57 13.77
CA GLU A 298 9.48 13.11 13.65
C GLU A 298 8.13 12.54 14.13
N PHE A 299 7.69 12.93 15.33
CA PHE A 299 6.38 12.54 15.89
C PHE A 299 5.23 12.87 14.94
N MET A 300 5.14 14.13 14.48
CA MET A 300 4.05 14.59 13.61
C MET A 300 4.02 13.84 12.29
N THR A 301 5.19 13.55 11.72
CA THR A 301 5.30 12.82 10.45
C THR A 301 4.80 11.38 10.60
N PHE A 302 5.22 10.67 11.66
CA PHE A 302 4.77 9.29 11.92
C PHE A 302 3.26 9.23 12.22
N ALA A 303 2.75 10.15 13.04
CA ALA A 303 1.32 10.24 13.34
C ALA A 303 0.48 10.50 12.08
N LEU A 304 0.89 11.48 11.26
CA LEU A 304 0.19 11.84 10.03
C LEU A 304 0.11 10.66 9.05
N ILE A 305 1.20 9.92 8.85
CA ILE A 305 1.21 8.76 7.96
C ILE A 305 0.23 7.68 8.43
N LYS A 306 0.19 7.41 9.73
CA LYS A 306 -0.70 6.39 10.30
C LYS A 306 -2.16 6.80 10.24
N LEU A 307 -2.46 8.07 10.54
CA LEU A 307 -3.80 8.63 10.39
C LEU A 307 -4.25 8.65 8.93
N LEU A 308 -3.36 9.02 8.00
CA LEU A 308 -3.66 9.00 6.57
C LEU A 308 -3.96 7.57 6.09
N GLN A 309 -3.21 6.58 6.56
CA GLN A 309 -3.45 5.17 6.26
C GLN A 309 -4.82 4.71 6.77
N SER A 310 -5.19 5.04 8.02
CA SER A 310 -6.54 4.79 8.56
C SER A 310 -7.62 5.48 7.72
N PHE A 311 -7.40 6.76 7.39
CA PHE A 311 -8.32 7.55 6.60
C PHE A 311 -8.58 6.91 5.24
N MET A 312 -7.54 6.43 4.54
CA MET A 312 -7.71 5.77 3.25
C MET A 312 -8.66 4.56 3.36
N TYR A 313 -8.45 3.67 4.32
CA TYR A 313 -9.31 2.49 4.49
C TYR A 313 -10.76 2.87 4.80
N SER A 314 -10.97 3.81 5.72
CA SER A 314 -12.32 4.29 6.04
C SER A 314 -12.98 4.97 4.85
N TRP A 315 -12.25 5.80 4.12
CA TRP A 315 -12.73 6.48 2.93
C TRP A 315 -13.12 5.50 1.82
N TYR A 316 -12.28 4.49 1.56
CA TYR A 316 -12.58 3.44 0.60
C TYR A 316 -13.85 2.65 0.98
N GLY A 317 -14.04 2.38 2.29
CA GLY A 317 -15.29 1.79 2.79
C GLY A 317 -16.50 2.67 2.49
N THR A 318 -16.43 3.97 2.81
CA THR A 318 -17.50 4.94 2.54
C THR A 318 -17.84 5.03 1.05
N VAL A 319 -16.84 5.05 0.18
CA VAL A 319 -17.03 5.06 -1.28
C VAL A 319 -17.84 3.84 -1.74
N LEU A 320 -17.49 2.66 -1.24
CA LEU A 320 -18.19 1.43 -1.60
C LEU A 320 -19.64 1.41 -1.07
N THR A 321 -19.85 1.85 0.17
CA THR A 321 -21.18 1.97 0.78
C THR A 321 -22.07 2.94 -0.01
N ASN A 322 -21.54 4.11 -0.36
CA ASN A 322 -22.28 5.11 -1.14
C ASN A 322 -22.67 4.58 -2.53
N ALA A 323 -21.74 3.93 -3.23
CA ALA A 323 -22.02 3.34 -4.53
C ALA A 323 -23.10 2.23 -4.46
N SER A 324 -23.08 1.45 -3.38
CA SER A 324 -24.10 0.42 -3.12
C SER A 324 -25.48 1.03 -2.83
N GLU A 325 -25.55 2.09 -2.02
CA GLU A 325 -26.80 2.81 -1.74
C GLU A 325 -27.37 3.49 -2.98
N ASP A 326 -26.52 4.11 -3.81
CA ASP A 326 -26.93 4.72 -5.06
C ASP A 326 -27.46 3.68 -6.04
N PHE A 327 -26.82 2.50 -6.11
CA PHE A 327 -27.34 1.37 -6.88
C PHE A 327 -28.70 0.89 -6.37
N ARG A 328 -28.86 0.73 -5.05
CA ARG A 328 -30.15 0.40 -4.44
C ARG A 328 -31.24 1.40 -4.82
N LYS A 329 -30.96 2.70 -4.74
CA LYS A 329 -31.91 3.76 -5.13
C LYS A 329 -32.26 3.70 -6.63
N GLY A 330 -31.28 3.41 -7.48
CA GLY A 330 -31.49 3.30 -8.93
C GLY A 330 -32.37 2.12 -9.36
N ILE A 331 -32.62 1.13 -8.50
CA ILE A 331 -33.56 0.03 -8.78
C ILE A 331 -35.03 0.48 -8.59
N TYR A 332 -35.27 1.48 -7.74
CA TYR A 332 -36.63 1.96 -7.42
C TYR A 332 -37.11 3.11 -8.30
N PHE A 333 -36.26 3.61 -9.21
CA PHE A 333 -36.61 4.53 -10.30
C PHE A 333 -36.94 3.72 -11.55
#